data_AF-A0A3D8LAW7-F1
#
_entry.id   AF-A0A3D8LAW7-F1
#
_cell.length_a   1.000
_cell.length_b   1.000
_cell.length_c   1.000
_cell.angle_alpha   90.00
_cell.angle_beta   90.00
_cell.angle_gamma   90.00
#
_symmetry.space_group_name_H-M   'P 1'
#
loop_
_entity.id
_entity.type
_entity.pdbx_description
1 polymer ?
#
loop_
_entity_poly.entity_id
_entity_poly.type
_entity_poly.pdbx_seq_one_letter_code
_entity_poly.pdbx_strand_id
1 'polypeptide(L)'
;MESIYFTAPFIQHLMREHALEQNIRVLEVTPLAVDNSASILVVLTAGNTDKLIGHFGLEVTYEAGGKSETRRMVLKVKPHGNAIVAMLNSLAQACGGELAEVYERYKALTGFQHTHMRELEVYGKLHNQLMPEIYGLHADPENGTYLILMEYLEEVELLNSVKTPEKWTDAHIRAALQQAAAWHATHLNKELPLDKTYWSDAPSAVYMQDLSPLWQELLQNAALRFPELYTPVRVQLLQDAIRQIPAYWQELERMPMTFVHNDLNPRNTCFKRDGESLEFCVYDWELSTWHVPQYDVQEFLCFVLDEDKYQLREEYLESYRKELHLLTGLFEDQEQFRRGFYLAAYDFGLHRLGMYMMAHSVSPYPFLPRVVNSFFNTLEQGQILTGFSNKAYLADS
;
A
#
# COMPACT_ATOMS: atom_id res chain seq x y z
N MET A 1 25.39 -22.34 -5.04
CA MET A 1 25.65 -22.28 -3.58
C MET A 1 24.31 -22.00 -2.94
N GLU A 2 23.86 -22.85 -2.01
CA GLU A 2 22.71 -22.49 -1.18
C GLU A 2 23.06 -21.22 -0.39
N SER A 3 22.20 -20.21 -0.47
CA SER A 3 22.41 -18.97 0.27
C SER A 3 22.41 -19.24 1.77
N ILE A 4 23.29 -18.57 2.51
CA ILE A 4 23.42 -18.73 3.97
C ILE A 4 22.10 -18.44 4.70
N TYR A 5 21.23 -17.63 4.10
CA TYR A 5 19.96 -17.17 4.67
C TYR A 5 18.96 -18.30 4.91
N PHE A 6 19.12 -19.45 4.25
CA PHE A 6 18.21 -20.60 4.37
C PHE A 6 18.71 -21.67 5.34
N THR A 7 19.83 -21.42 6.04
CA THR A 7 20.42 -22.41 6.93
C THR A 7 19.80 -22.34 8.33
N ALA A 8 19.67 -23.50 9.00
CA ALA A 8 19.16 -23.56 10.37
C ALA A 8 19.90 -22.61 11.35
N PRO A 9 21.25 -22.48 11.34
CA PRO A 9 21.93 -21.52 12.20
C PRO A 9 21.53 -20.06 11.95
N PHE A 10 21.32 -19.69 10.68
CA PHE A 10 20.92 -18.32 10.33
C PHE A 10 19.48 -18.03 10.75
N ILE A 11 18.54 -18.93 10.44
CA ILE A 11 17.15 -18.80 10.87
C ILE A 11 17.05 -18.77 12.40
N GLN A 12 17.83 -19.59 13.11
CA GLN A 12 17.89 -19.54 14.57
C GLN A 12 18.38 -18.19 15.09
N HIS A 13 19.42 -17.62 14.47
CA HIS A 13 19.92 -16.30 14.83
C HIS A 13 18.83 -15.25 14.66
N LEU A 14 18.18 -15.23 13.49
CA LEU A 14 17.11 -14.29 13.16
C LEU A 14 15.93 -14.39 14.15
N MET A 15 15.49 -15.60 14.48
CA MET A 15 14.41 -15.83 15.45
C MET A 15 14.80 -15.41 16.87
N ARG A 16 16.05 -15.65 17.29
CA ARG A 16 16.53 -15.24 18.62
C ARG A 16 16.69 -13.74 18.77
N GLU A 17 17.13 -13.03 17.73
CA GLU A 17 17.21 -11.57 17.76
C GLU A 17 15.84 -10.93 17.95
N HIS A 18 14.80 -11.53 17.36
CA HIS A 18 13.43 -11.07 17.51
C HIS A 18 12.82 -11.46 18.87
N ALA A 19 13.05 -12.70 19.33
CA ALA A 19 12.50 -13.23 20.58
C ALA A 19 13.62 -13.51 21.61
N LEU A 20 14.27 -12.44 22.11
CA LEU A 20 15.45 -12.51 23.00
C LEU A 20 15.24 -13.37 24.26
N GLU A 21 14.01 -13.43 24.76
CA GLU A 21 13.66 -14.17 25.98
C GLU A 21 13.43 -15.68 25.73
N GLN A 22 13.28 -16.08 24.46
CA GLN A 22 13.03 -17.47 24.10
C GLN A 22 14.32 -18.21 23.77
N ASN A 23 14.55 -19.35 24.43
CA ASN A 23 15.63 -20.25 24.04
C ASN A 23 15.23 -21.07 22.81
N ILE A 24 15.25 -20.43 21.64
CA ILE A 24 14.87 -21.06 20.36
C ILE A 24 16.05 -21.88 19.83
N ARG A 25 15.81 -23.12 19.44
CA ARG A 25 16.79 -23.95 18.71
C ARG A 25 16.18 -24.43 17.40
N VAL A 26 16.71 -23.98 16.27
CA VAL A 26 16.23 -24.47 14.97
C VAL A 26 16.91 -25.79 14.66
N LEU A 27 16.11 -26.81 14.40
CA LEU A 27 16.56 -28.19 14.12
C LEU A 27 16.70 -28.40 12.62
N GLU A 28 15.74 -27.91 11.84
CA GLU A 28 15.66 -28.14 10.40
C GLU A 28 14.99 -26.96 9.69
N VAL A 29 15.45 -26.66 8.47
CA VAL A 29 14.86 -25.67 7.56
C VAL A 29 14.77 -26.31 6.18
N THR A 30 13.56 -26.40 5.65
CA THR A 30 13.30 -27.00 4.34
C THR A 30 12.63 -25.96 3.42
N PRO A 31 13.14 -25.70 2.20
CA PRO A 31 12.48 -24.80 1.27
C PRO A 31 11.11 -25.31 0.84
N LEU A 32 10.15 -24.40 0.69
CA LEU A 32 8.85 -24.67 0.07
C LEU A 32 8.57 -23.65 -1.04
N ALA A 33 7.83 -24.08 -2.06
CA ALA A 33 7.48 -23.23 -3.19
C ALA A 33 6.45 -22.17 -2.77
N VAL A 34 6.70 -20.92 -3.16
CA VAL A 34 5.82 -19.77 -2.95
C VAL A 34 5.51 -19.12 -4.29
N ASP A 35 4.27 -18.67 -4.45
CA ASP A 35 3.86 -17.87 -5.59
C ASP A 35 4.33 -16.42 -5.40
N ASN A 36 5.32 -16.02 -6.20
CA ASN A 36 5.86 -14.66 -6.21
C ASN A 36 5.16 -13.72 -7.21
N SER A 37 4.14 -14.20 -7.96
CA SER A 37 3.57 -13.47 -9.11
C SER A 37 2.81 -12.20 -8.75
N ALA A 38 2.36 -12.07 -7.50
CA ALA A 38 1.62 -10.89 -7.04
C ALA A 38 2.51 -9.70 -6.65
N SER A 39 3.81 -9.93 -6.40
CA SER A 39 4.74 -8.87 -5.98
C SER A 39 5.35 -8.15 -7.18
N ILE A 40 4.78 -6.99 -7.52
CA ILE A 40 5.20 -6.18 -8.66
C ILE A 40 6.68 -5.79 -8.55
N LEU A 41 7.13 -5.30 -7.38
CA LEU A 41 8.50 -4.82 -7.22
C LEU A 41 9.50 -5.97 -7.28
N VAL A 42 9.20 -7.13 -6.71
CA VAL A 42 10.09 -8.30 -6.80
C VAL A 42 10.22 -8.75 -8.26
N VAL A 43 9.11 -8.87 -8.99
CA VAL A 43 9.14 -9.30 -10.39
C VAL A 43 9.95 -8.33 -11.25
N LEU A 44 9.80 -7.02 -11.04
CA LEU A 44 10.50 -6.01 -11.83
C LEU A 44 11.98 -5.81 -11.41
N THR A 45 12.34 -6.09 -10.15
CA THR A 45 13.73 -5.95 -9.66
C THR A 45 14.57 -7.22 -9.85
N ALA A 46 13.97 -8.41 -9.84
CA ALA A 46 14.68 -9.69 -9.93
C ALA A 46 15.50 -9.85 -11.23
N GLY A 47 15.11 -9.19 -12.32
CA GLY A 47 15.88 -9.19 -13.58
C GLY A 47 17.08 -8.23 -13.61
N ASN A 48 17.27 -7.41 -12.57
CA ASN A 48 18.21 -6.29 -12.57
C ASN A 48 19.29 -6.38 -11.46
N THR A 49 19.37 -7.49 -10.73
CA THR A 49 20.36 -7.67 -9.65
C THR A 49 20.87 -9.11 -9.56
N ASP A 50 22.16 -9.25 -9.27
CA ASP A 50 22.78 -10.55 -8.95
C ASP A 50 22.48 -11.00 -7.51
N LYS A 51 21.82 -10.15 -6.70
CA LYS A 51 21.42 -10.48 -5.34
C LYS A 51 20.14 -11.31 -5.34
N LEU A 52 20.08 -12.25 -4.40
CA LEU A 52 18.88 -13.02 -4.16
C LEU A 52 17.79 -12.12 -3.57
N ILE A 53 16.78 -11.75 -4.37
CA ILE A 53 15.65 -10.90 -3.96
C ILE A 53 14.34 -11.67 -4.19
N GLY A 54 13.40 -11.54 -3.26
CA GLY A 54 12.05 -12.11 -3.39
C GLY A 54 11.53 -12.76 -2.12
N HIS A 55 10.44 -13.51 -2.26
CA HIS A 55 9.88 -14.29 -1.17
C HIS A 55 10.26 -15.76 -1.33
N PHE A 56 10.67 -16.37 -0.22
CA PHE A 56 11.10 -17.75 -0.15
C PHE A 56 10.34 -18.43 0.98
N GLY A 57 9.58 -19.45 0.65
CA GLY A 57 8.88 -20.23 1.64
C GLY A 57 9.86 -21.15 2.37
N LEU A 58 9.65 -21.32 3.67
CA LEU A 58 10.43 -22.21 4.53
C LEU A 58 9.50 -23.02 5.43
N GLU A 59 9.75 -24.30 5.59
CA GLU A 59 9.23 -25.11 6.69
C GLU A 59 10.34 -25.20 7.73
N VAL A 60 10.07 -24.68 8.93
CA VAL A 60 11.05 -24.52 10.00
C VAL A 60 10.62 -25.36 11.18
N THR A 61 11.44 -26.36 11.53
CA THR A 61 11.26 -27.15 12.75
C THR A 61 12.22 -26.61 13.81
N TYR A 62 11.68 -26.20 14.96
CA TYR A 62 12.45 -25.61 16.05
C TYR A 62 11.93 -26.04 17.41
N GLU A 63 12.78 -25.94 18.43
CA GLU A 63 12.43 -26.08 19.83
C GLU A 63 12.32 -24.70 20.48
N ALA A 64 11.21 -24.41 21.15
CA ALA A 64 11.03 -23.22 21.97
C ALA A 64 10.28 -23.61 23.25
N GLY A 65 10.75 -23.14 24.41
CA GLY A 65 10.11 -23.44 25.70
C GLY A 65 10.02 -24.94 26.02
N GLY A 66 10.95 -25.76 25.50
CA GLY A 66 10.97 -27.21 25.71
C GLY A 66 9.96 -28.00 24.84
N LYS A 67 9.28 -27.35 23.89
CA LYS A 67 8.42 -28.00 22.91
C LYS A 67 9.03 -27.87 21.53
N SER A 68 8.87 -28.93 20.72
CA SER A 68 9.20 -28.89 19.30
C SER A 68 7.97 -28.48 18.51
N GLU A 69 8.13 -27.51 17.61
CA GLU A 69 7.13 -27.01 16.69
C GLU A 69 7.69 -27.04 15.26
N THR A 70 6.81 -27.33 14.30
CA THR A 70 7.09 -27.16 12.87
C THR A 70 6.13 -26.12 12.34
N ARG A 71 6.65 -25.07 11.72
CA ARG A 71 5.85 -23.98 11.15
C ARG A 71 6.30 -23.65 9.74
N ARG A 72 5.34 -23.27 8.90
CA ARG A 72 5.63 -22.66 7.60
C ARG A 72 5.81 -21.16 7.78
N MET A 73 6.81 -20.63 7.11
CA MET A 73 7.22 -19.23 7.17
C MET A 73 7.55 -18.73 5.78
N VAL A 74 7.57 -17.42 5.61
CA VAL A 74 8.08 -16.74 4.42
C VAL A 74 9.27 -15.89 4.83
N LEU A 75 10.42 -16.11 4.19
CA LEU A 75 11.56 -15.21 4.23
C LEU A 75 11.46 -14.24 3.04
N LYS A 76 11.16 -12.97 3.32
CA LYS A 76 11.22 -11.87 2.36
C LYS A 76 12.62 -11.28 2.36
N VAL A 77 13.32 -11.42 1.24
CA VAL A 77 14.62 -10.77 1.00
C VAL A 77 14.36 -9.50 0.19
N LYS A 78 14.50 -8.34 0.84
CA LYS A 78 14.11 -7.05 0.26
C LYS A 78 15.25 -6.41 -0.54
N PRO A 79 14.97 -5.80 -1.70
CA PRO A 79 15.95 -4.98 -2.38
C PRO A 79 16.14 -3.67 -1.61
N HIS A 80 17.33 -3.08 -1.69
CA HIS A 80 17.56 -1.73 -1.17
C HIS A 80 16.67 -0.73 -1.94
N GLY A 81 16.13 0.28 -1.26
CA GLY A 81 15.20 1.25 -1.86
C GLY A 81 15.78 2.00 -3.08
N ASN A 82 17.06 2.38 -3.06
CA ASN A 82 17.79 2.85 -4.24
C ASN A 82 17.63 1.98 -5.49
N ALA A 83 17.62 0.64 -5.35
CA ALA A 83 17.43 -0.26 -6.49
C ALA A 83 16.00 -0.18 -7.02
N ILE A 84 15.00 -0.05 -6.14
CA ILE A 84 13.60 0.18 -6.54
C ILE A 84 13.46 1.53 -7.24
N VAL A 85 14.05 2.60 -6.68
CA VAL A 85 14.02 3.95 -7.27
C VAL A 85 14.67 3.96 -8.66
N ALA A 86 15.81 3.28 -8.83
CA ALA A 86 16.46 3.15 -10.13
C ALA A 86 15.60 2.37 -11.14
N MET A 87 14.97 1.28 -10.70
CA MET A 87 14.06 0.49 -11.53
C MET A 87 12.83 1.32 -11.97
N LEU A 88 12.18 2.04 -11.04
CA LEU A 88 11.05 2.91 -11.38
C LEU A 88 11.46 4.04 -12.32
N ASN A 89 12.65 4.63 -12.12
CA ASN A 89 13.18 5.62 -13.05
C ASN A 89 13.39 5.01 -14.44
N SER A 90 13.90 3.78 -14.56
CA SER A 90 14.01 3.08 -15.85
C SER A 90 12.64 2.88 -16.53
N LEU A 91 11.55 2.67 -15.76
CA LEU A 91 10.19 2.63 -16.33
C LEU A 91 9.78 4.00 -16.87
N ALA A 92 10.08 5.08 -16.15
CA ALA A 92 9.84 6.44 -16.62
C ALA A 92 10.64 6.75 -17.90
N GLN A 93 11.92 6.34 -17.96
CA GLN A 93 12.75 6.45 -19.17
C GLN A 93 12.14 5.67 -20.35
N ALA A 94 11.61 4.47 -20.09
CA ALA A 94 10.94 3.66 -21.12
C ALA A 94 9.62 4.28 -21.61
N CYS A 95 8.92 5.04 -20.75
CA CYS A 95 7.77 5.84 -21.17
C CYS A 95 8.20 7.00 -22.09
N GLY A 96 9.38 7.56 -21.87
CA GLY A 96 9.98 8.62 -22.69
C GLY A 96 9.33 9.99 -22.49
N GLY A 97 9.74 10.96 -23.31
CA GLY A 97 9.23 12.34 -23.26
C GLY A 97 9.62 13.09 -21.98
N GLU A 98 8.86 14.14 -21.67
CA GLU A 98 9.07 15.00 -20.49
C GLU A 98 8.97 14.22 -19.17
N LEU A 99 8.16 13.16 -19.11
CA LEU A 99 8.08 12.28 -17.94
C LEU A 99 9.45 11.70 -17.56
N ALA A 100 10.27 11.30 -18.53
CA ALA A 100 11.59 10.75 -18.27
C ALA A 100 12.51 11.78 -17.57
N GLU A 101 12.47 13.04 -17.99
CA GLU A 101 13.31 14.11 -17.42
C GLU A 101 12.80 14.55 -16.04
N VAL A 102 11.48 14.73 -15.91
CA VAL A 102 10.86 15.18 -14.67
C VAL A 102 10.94 14.09 -13.60
N TYR A 103 10.68 12.82 -13.94
CA TYR A 103 10.75 11.74 -12.98
C TYR A 103 12.14 11.61 -12.36
N GLU A 104 13.21 11.70 -13.15
CA GLU A 104 14.59 11.62 -12.66
C GLU A 104 14.88 12.65 -11.54
N ARG A 105 14.30 13.86 -11.64
CA ARG A 105 14.45 14.92 -10.63
C ARG A 105 13.79 14.57 -9.29
N TYR A 106 12.66 13.88 -9.34
CA TYR A 106 11.80 13.62 -8.17
C TYR A 106 11.84 12.16 -7.69
N LYS A 107 12.57 11.27 -8.35
CA LYS A 107 12.54 9.81 -8.11
C LYS A 107 12.73 9.40 -6.65
N ALA A 108 13.56 10.13 -5.89
CA ALA A 108 13.82 9.86 -4.47
C ALA A 108 12.66 10.25 -3.53
N LEU A 109 11.70 11.03 -4.02
CA LEU A 109 10.56 11.54 -3.26
C LEU A 109 9.26 10.78 -3.56
N THR A 110 9.32 9.67 -4.31
CA THR A 110 8.14 8.92 -4.77
C THR A 110 7.61 7.88 -3.77
N GLY A 111 8.09 7.87 -2.52
CA GLY A 111 7.72 6.87 -1.52
C GLY A 111 8.62 5.64 -1.47
N PHE A 112 9.50 5.43 -2.48
CA PHE A 112 10.21 4.16 -2.65
C PHE A 112 11.66 4.13 -2.14
N GLN A 113 12.24 5.28 -1.79
CA GLN A 113 13.65 5.43 -1.41
C GLN A 113 14.04 4.59 -0.17
N HIS A 114 13.10 4.43 0.78
CA HIS A 114 13.35 3.82 2.08
C HIS A 114 12.48 2.59 2.39
N THR A 115 11.80 2.02 1.40
CA THR A 115 10.92 0.84 1.54
C THR A 115 11.55 -0.33 2.28
N HIS A 116 12.83 -0.60 2.03
CA HIS A 116 13.63 -1.59 2.75
C HIS A 116 13.67 -1.40 4.27
N MET A 117 13.78 -0.15 4.75
CA MET A 117 13.82 0.16 6.18
C MET A 117 12.43 0.41 6.77
N ARG A 118 11.50 1.01 6.01
CA ARG A 118 10.15 1.31 6.51
C ARG A 118 9.42 0.07 7.01
N GLU A 119 9.44 -1.00 6.21
CA GLU A 119 8.75 -2.23 6.60
C GLU A 119 9.40 -2.88 7.83
N LEU A 120 10.74 -2.84 7.93
CA LEU A 120 11.47 -3.33 9.10
C LEU A 120 11.14 -2.52 10.37
N GLU A 121 11.08 -1.21 10.25
CA GLU A 121 10.72 -0.31 11.36
C GLU A 121 9.29 -0.54 11.81
N VAL A 122 8.34 -0.66 10.87
CA VAL A 122 6.93 -0.92 11.18
C VAL A 122 6.78 -2.23 11.93
N TYR A 123 7.29 -3.34 11.40
CA TYR A 123 7.19 -4.64 12.06
C TYR A 123 8.02 -4.75 13.35
N GLY A 124 9.11 -4.00 13.46
CA GLY A 124 9.99 -4.01 14.62
C GLY A 124 9.48 -3.19 15.81
N LYS A 125 8.54 -2.27 15.58
CA LYS A 125 8.09 -1.28 16.58
C LYS A 125 6.58 -1.27 16.81
N LEU A 126 5.80 -1.67 15.82
CA LEU A 126 4.34 -1.74 15.90
C LEU A 126 3.90 -3.20 15.97
N HIS A 127 2.96 -3.48 16.86
CA HIS A 127 2.36 -4.80 17.01
C HIS A 127 0.85 -4.68 16.96
N ASN A 128 0.22 -5.41 16.05
CA ASN A 128 -1.23 -5.39 15.88
C ASN A 128 -1.70 -6.68 15.21
N GLN A 129 -2.91 -7.14 15.56
CA GLN A 129 -3.53 -8.33 14.97
C GLN A 129 -3.84 -8.17 13.47
N LEU A 130 -3.93 -6.94 12.97
CA LEU A 130 -4.06 -6.64 11.55
C LEU A 130 -2.81 -7.04 10.75
N MET A 131 -1.66 -7.21 11.39
CA MET A 131 -0.42 -7.59 10.73
C MET A 131 -0.16 -9.10 10.77
N PRO A 132 0.64 -9.62 9.83
CA PRO A 132 1.17 -10.97 9.95
C PRO A 132 2.06 -11.13 11.19
N GLU A 133 2.11 -12.34 11.76
CA GLU A 133 3.09 -12.69 12.78
C GLU A 133 4.50 -12.60 12.20
N ILE A 134 5.38 -11.92 12.92
CA ILE A 134 6.77 -11.74 12.54
C ILE A 134 7.62 -12.63 13.44
N TYR A 135 8.48 -13.44 12.83
CA TYR A 135 9.39 -14.32 13.54
C TYR A 135 10.82 -13.79 13.58
N GLY A 136 11.13 -12.78 12.76
CA GLY A 136 12.51 -12.37 12.54
C GLY A 136 12.66 -11.14 11.66
N LEU A 137 13.57 -10.24 12.04
CA LEU A 137 13.92 -9.05 11.25
C LEU A 137 15.44 -8.93 11.23
N HIS A 138 16.02 -8.58 10.08
CA HIS A 138 17.46 -8.38 9.98
C HIS A 138 17.79 -7.28 8.97
N ALA A 139 18.67 -6.38 9.39
CA ALA A 139 19.25 -5.35 8.55
C ALA A 139 20.77 -5.44 8.65
N ASP A 140 21.42 -5.61 7.51
CA ASP A 140 22.86 -5.50 7.35
C ASP A 140 23.14 -4.46 6.26
N PRO A 141 23.25 -3.17 6.64
CA PRO A 141 23.50 -2.09 5.69
C PRO A 141 24.85 -2.22 4.97
N GLU A 142 25.86 -2.82 5.61
CA GLU A 142 27.20 -2.99 5.02
C GLU A 142 27.15 -3.88 3.79
N ASN A 143 26.41 -5.00 3.88
CA ASN A 143 26.19 -5.90 2.75
C ASN A 143 24.91 -5.58 1.96
N GLY A 144 24.14 -4.58 2.38
CA GLY A 144 22.86 -4.19 1.79
C GLY A 144 21.85 -5.33 1.77
N THR A 145 21.69 -6.03 2.89
CA THR A 145 20.78 -7.17 3.08
C THR A 145 19.68 -6.77 4.07
N TYR A 146 18.43 -6.97 3.69
CA TYR A 146 17.27 -6.61 4.50
C TYR A 146 16.25 -7.75 4.45
N LEU A 147 15.97 -8.36 5.59
CA LEU A 147 15.21 -9.61 5.68
C LEU A 147 14.05 -9.48 6.66
N ILE A 148 12.92 -10.09 6.28
CA ILE A 148 11.77 -10.29 7.16
C ILE A 148 11.43 -11.78 7.11
N LEU A 149 11.42 -12.45 8.25
CA LEU A 149 10.87 -13.79 8.42
C LEU A 149 9.50 -13.63 9.07
N MET A 150 8.46 -14.04 8.35
CA MET A 150 7.07 -13.83 8.74
C MET A 150 6.25 -15.09 8.54
N GLU A 151 5.03 -15.07 9.08
CA GLU A 151 4.07 -16.15 8.89
C GLU A 151 3.83 -16.46 7.41
N TYR A 152 3.63 -17.74 7.16
CA TYR A 152 3.09 -18.17 5.89
C TYR A 152 1.56 -18.09 5.96
N LEU A 153 0.97 -17.23 5.14
CA LEU A 153 -0.49 -17.06 5.04
C LEU A 153 -1.12 -18.25 4.31
N GLU A 154 -1.25 -19.38 5.01
CA GLU A 154 -1.98 -20.56 4.56
C GLU A 154 -3.45 -20.53 4.98
N GLU A 155 -4.30 -21.20 4.20
CA GLU A 155 -5.74 -21.34 4.50
C GLU A 155 -6.50 -20.01 4.69
N VAL A 156 -6.00 -18.94 4.06
CA VAL A 156 -6.61 -17.61 4.06
C VAL A 156 -7.59 -17.41 2.89
N GLU A 157 -8.55 -16.52 3.08
CA GLU A 157 -9.46 -16.07 2.03
C GLU A 157 -8.94 -14.82 1.31
N LEU A 158 -9.31 -14.69 0.03
CA LEU A 158 -9.08 -13.50 -0.80
C LEU A 158 -7.60 -13.09 -0.97
N LEU A 159 -6.64 -13.97 -0.66
CA LEU A 159 -5.23 -13.77 -1.00
C LEU A 159 -5.07 -13.64 -2.53
N ASN A 160 -4.33 -12.62 -2.98
CA ASN A 160 -4.08 -12.32 -4.40
C ASN A 160 -5.36 -12.15 -5.24
N SER A 161 -6.44 -11.63 -4.66
CA SER A 161 -7.78 -11.54 -5.27
C SER A 161 -8.03 -10.30 -6.14
N VAL A 162 -6.98 -9.55 -6.51
CA VAL A 162 -7.07 -8.28 -7.26
C VAL A 162 -7.84 -8.38 -8.60
N LYS A 163 -7.83 -9.56 -9.22
CA LYS A 163 -8.51 -9.85 -10.49
C LYS A 163 -9.94 -10.36 -10.32
N THR A 164 -10.39 -10.56 -9.09
CA THR A 164 -11.71 -11.14 -8.75
C THR A 164 -12.44 -10.26 -7.73
N PRO A 165 -12.74 -8.98 -8.05
CA PRO A 165 -13.47 -8.08 -7.15
C PRO A 165 -14.86 -8.62 -6.76
N GLU A 166 -15.46 -9.46 -7.60
CA GLU A 166 -16.75 -10.10 -7.35
C GLU A 166 -16.74 -10.99 -6.09
N LYS A 167 -15.57 -11.49 -5.67
CA LYS A 167 -15.41 -12.31 -4.45
C LYS A 167 -15.42 -11.47 -3.16
N TRP A 168 -15.20 -10.16 -3.26
CA TRP A 168 -15.31 -9.27 -2.11
C TRP A 168 -16.79 -9.01 -1.81
N THR A 169 -17.35 -9.82 -0.91
CA THR A 169 -18.74 -9.69 -0.47
C THR A 169 -18.91 -8.50 0.48
N ASP A 170 -20.16 -8.09 0.73
CA ASP A 170 -20.48 -7.03 1.70
C ASP A 170 -19.86 -7.31 3.09
N ALA A 171 -19.94 -8.57 3.55
CA ALA A 171 -19.34 -8.99 4.82
C ALA A 171 -17.81 -8.77 4.86
N HIS A 172 -17.09 -9.12 3.78
CA HIS A 172 -15.65 -8.92 3.69
C HIS A 172 -15.30 -7.43 3.67
N ILE A 173 -16.00 -6.62 2.86
CA ILE A 173 -15.71 -5.19 2.75
C ILE A 173 -15.95 -4.50 4.09
N ARG A 174 -17.06 -4.80 4.79
CA ARG A 174 -17.33 -4.24 6.12
C ARG A 174 -16.34 -4.70 7.16
N ALA A 175 -15.96 -5.98 7.18
CA ALA A 175 -14.97 -6.50 8.11
C ALA A 175 -13.59 -5.83 7.92
N ALA A 176 -13.15 -5.65 6.67
CA ALA A 176 -11.92 -4.92 6.35
C ALA A 176 -11.97 -3.48 6.84
N LEU A 177 -13.04 -2.75 6.52
CA LEU A 177 -13.20 -1.36 6.92
C LEU A 177 -13.28 -1.19 8.44
N GLN A 178 -13.99 -2.09 9.13
CA GLN A 178 -14.07 -2.06 10.59
C GLN A 178 -12.68 -2.24 11.24
N GLN A 179 -11.92 -3.23 10.78
CA GLN A 179 -10.58 -3.51 11.33
C GLN A 179 -9.55 -2.44 10.92
N ALA A 180 -9.66 -1.89 9.72
CA ALA A 180 -8.89 -0.72 9.31
C ALA A 180 -9.22 0.52 10.18
N ALA A 181 -10.49 0.73 10.56
CA ALA A 181 -10.87 1.80 11.47
C ALA A 181 -10.23 1.63 12.85
N ALA A 182 -10.16 0.39 13.36
CA ALA A 182 -9.47 0.09 14.62
C ALA A 182 -7.96 0.39 14.55
N TRP A 183 -7.31 0.03 13.44
CA TRP A 183 -5.93 0.39 13.17
C TRP A 183 -5.72 1.91 13.14
N HIS A 184 -6.54 2.63 12.37
CA HIS A 184 -6.45 4.08 12.27
C HIS A 184 -6.72 4.78 13.60
N ALA A 185 -7.75 4.37 14.35
CA ALA A 185 -8.05 4.90 15.67
C ALA A 185 -6.87 4.75 16.64
N THR A 186 -6.13 3.63 16.53
CA THR A 186 -4.97 3.36 17.38
C THR A 186 -3.84 4.38 17.18
N HIS A 187 -3.65 4.87 15.95
CA HIS A 187 -2.51 5.72 15.57
C HIS A 187 -2.89 7.18 15.27
N LEU A 188 -4.18 7.52 15.34
CA LEU A 188 -4.71 8.84 15.01
C LEU A 188 -4.10 9.95 15.89
N ASN A 189 -3.46 10.92 15.24
CA ASN A 189 -2.77 12.07 15.85
C ASN A 189 -1.74 11.67 16.93
N LYS A 190 -1.14 10.49 16.82
CA LYS A 190 -0.12 10.02 17.76
C LYS A 190 1.27 10.02 17.14
N GLU A 191 2.24 10.38 17.97
CA GLU A 191 3.66 10.15 17.69
C GLU A 191 3.92 8.64 17.77
N LEU A 192 4.54 8.07 16.75
CA LEU A 192 4.91 6.66 16.72
C LEU A 192 6.40 6.48 17.06
N PRO A 193 6.79 5.34 17.67
CA PRO A 193 8.18 5.03 18.00
C PRO A 193 8.96 4.55 16.75
N LEU A 194 8.86 5.29 15.64
CA LEU A 194 9.49 5.01 14.35
C LEU A 194 10.59 6.04 14.06
N ASP A 195 11.69 5.61 13.43
CA ASP A 195 12.69 6.55 12.93
C ASP A 195 12.16 7.33 11.71
N LYS A 196 11.74 8.58 11.96
CA LYS A 196 11.18 9.47 10.94
C LYS A 196 12.16 9.81 9.80
N THR A 197 13.46 9.54 9.93
CA THR A 197 14.42 9.77 8.83
C THR A 197 14.10 8.94 7.59
N TYR A 198 13.40 7.80 7.74
CA TYR A 198 12.95 6.97 6.62
C TYR A 198 11.68 7.50 5.94
N TRP A 199 11.00 8.51 6.51
CA TRP A 199 9.76 9.12 5.97
C TRP A 199 9.97 10.60 5.62
N SER A 200 11.14 10.93 5.08
CA SER A 200 11.48 12.29 4.63
C SER A 200 10.60 12.81 3.48
N ASP A 201 9.84 11.93 2.82
CA ASP A 201 8.88 12.19 1.74
C ASP A 201 7.42 12.04 2.21
N ALA A 202 7.14 12.14 3.51
CA ALA A 202 5.78 12.11 4.02
C ALA A 202 4.93 13.22 3.36
N PRO A 203 3.70 12.91 2.90
CA PRO A 203 2.85 13.89 2.24
C PRO A 203 2.58 15.13 3.09
N SER A 204 2.68 16.29 2.46
CA SER A 204 2.36 17.61 3.01
C SER A 204 1.94 18.54 1.87
N ALA A 205 1.35 19.69 2.19
CA ALA A 205 0.99 20.70 1.22
C ALA A 205 2.22 21.19 0.44
N VAL A 206 3.35 21.37 1.11
CA VAL A 206 4.62 21.73 0.47
C VAL A 206 5.10 20.62 -0.45
N TYR A 207 5.15 19.37 0.04
CA TYR A 207 5.56 18.22 -0.76
C TYR A 207 4.70 18.08 -2.02
N MET A 208 3.38 18.13 -1.88
CA MET A 208 2.47 17.95 -3.01
C MET A 208 2.55 19.11 -4.01
N GLN A 209 2.75 20.34 -3.52
CA GLN A 209 2.97 21.49 -4.37
C GLN A 209 4.30 21.36 -5.14
N ASP A 210 5.40 21.02 -4.47
CA ASP A 210 6.73 20.91 -5.06
C ASP A 210 6.81 19.81 -6.13
N LEU A 211 6.05 18.73 -5.96
CA LEU A 211 5.95 17.63 -6.91
C LEU A 211 4.90 17.85 -8.02
N SER A 212 4.24 19.01 -8.07
CA SER A 212 3.26 19.34 -9.14
C SER A 212 3.75 19.06 -10.56
N PRO A 213 5.01 19.34 -10.95
CA PRO A 213 5.52 18.97 -12.27
C PRO A 213 5.49 17.46 -12.52
N LEU A 214 5.81 16.64 -11.51
CA LEU A 214 5.74 15.18 -11.63
C LEU A 214 4.29 14.72 -11.83
N TRP A 215 3.35 15.25 -11.05
CA TRP A 215 1.93 14.92 -11.19
C TRP A 215 1.38 15.24 -12.58
N GLN A 216 1.82 16.36 -13.16
CA GLN A 216 1.44 16.76 -14.52
C GLN A 216 1.97 15.77 -15.56
N GLU A 217 3.22 15.34 -15.44
CA GLU A 217 3.81 14.41 -16.42
C GLU A 217 3.27 12.99 -16.28
N LEU A 218 3.00 12.52 -15.07
CA LEU A 218 2.32 11.23 -14.87
C LEU A 218 0.92 11.25 -15.50
N LEU A 219 0.15 12.32 -15.31
CA LEU A 219 -1.16 12.50 -15.93
C LEU A 219 -1.08 12.55 -17.46
N GLN A 220 -0.14 13.32 -18.01
CA GLN A 220 0.05 13.43 -19.46
C GLN A 220 0.43 12.09 -20.09
N ASN A 221 1.35 11.34 -19.46
CA ASN A 221 1.70 10.01 -19.93
C ASN A 221 0.48 9.07 -19.92
N ALA A 222 -0.30 9.06 -18.83
CA ALA A 222 -1.51 8.24 -18.75
C ALA A 222 -2.54 8.62 -19.83
N ALA A 223 -2.76 9.92 -20.04
CA ALA A 223 -3.66 10.45 -21.07
C ALA A 223 -3.24 10.09 -22.49
N LEU A 224 -1.94 10.15 -22.79
CA LEU A 224 -1.39 9.82 -24.10
C LEU A 224 -1.48 8.33 -24.39
N ARG A 225 -1.19 7.49 -23.39
CA ARG A 225 -1.09 6.03 -23.55
C ARG A 225 -2.44 5.33 -23.48
N PHE A 226 -3.38 5.88 -22.73
CA PHE A 226 -4.69 5.27 -22.44
C PHE A 226 -5.84 6.30 -22.58
N PRO A 227 -6.04 6.89 -23.77
CA PRO A 227 -7.05 7.92 -23.99
C PRO A 227 -8.49 7.45 -23.72
N GLU A 228 -8.74 6.14 -23.77
CA GLU A 228 -10.02 5.52 -23.42
C GLU A 228 -10.31 5.54 -21.90
N LEU A 229 -9.26 5.49 -21.08
CA LEU A 229 -9.39 5.59 -19.61
C LEU A 229 -9.29 7.04 -19.14
N TYR A 230 -8.43 7.83 -19.77
CA TYR A 230 -8.15 9.23 -19.46
C TYR A 230 -8.72 10.13 -20.55
N THR A 231 -10.05 10.17 -20.65
CA THR A 231 -10.78 11.04 -21.58
C THR A 231 -10.45 12.51 -21.34
N PRO A 232 -10.64 13.42 -22.32
CA PRO A 232 -10.36 14.84 -22.14
C PRO A 232 -11.02 15.47 -20.90
N VAL A 233 -12.23 15.03 -20.57
CA VAL A 233 -12.97 15.53 -19.40
C VAL A 233 -12.31 15.06 -18.09
N ARG A 234 -11.90 13.79 -18.03
CA ARG A 234 -11.17 13.19 -16.89
C ARG A 234 -9.79 13.84 -16.70
N VAL A 235 -9.08 14.08 -17.79
CA VAL A 235 -7.79 14.79 -17.77
C VAL A 235 -7.96 16.21 -17.26
N GLN A 236 -8.94 16.95 -17.78
CA GLN A 236 -9.22 18.31 -17.31
C GLN A 236 -9.52 18.34 -15.81
N LEU A 237 -10.31 17.40 -15.31
CA LEU A 237 -10.62 17.27 -13.89
C LEU A 237 -9.35 17.12 -13.03
N LEU A 238 -8.41 16.26 -13.43
CA LEU A 238 -7.16 16.07 -12.69
C LEU A 238 -6.18 17.24 -12.87
N GLN A 239 -6.15 17.89 -14.03
CA GLN A 239 -5.40 19.13 -14.21
C GLN A 239 -5.92 20.24 -13.30
N ASP A 240 -7.24 20.34 -13.12
CA ASP A 240 -7.86 21.28 -12.19
C ASP A 240 -7.45 20.94 -10.75
N ALA A 241 -7.48 19.66 -10.38
CA ALA A 241 -7.02 19.19 -9.07
C ALA A 241 -5.56 19.58 -8.81
N ILE A 242 -4.64 19.35 -9.76
CA ILE A 242 -3.22 19.74 -9.63
C ILE A 242 -3.10 21.25 -9.33
N ARG A 243 -3.86 22.11 -10.02
CA ARG A 243 -3.84 23.56 -9.78
C ARG A 243 -4.40 23.93 -8.41
N GLN A 244 -5.28 23.10 -7.85
CA GLN A 244 -5.90 23.31 -6.55
C GLN A 244 -5.13 22.66 -5.39
N ILE A 245 -4.00 21.98 -5.63
CA ILE A 245 -3.15 21.38 -4.59
C ILE A 245 -2.93 22.35 -3.41
N PRO A 246 -2.50 23.61 -3.60
CA PRO A 246 -2.28 24.51 -2.47
C PRO A 246 -3.53 24.75 -1.61
N ALA A 247 -4.73 24.69 -2.20
CA ALA A 247 -5.98 24.93 -1.49
C ALA A 247 -6.47 23.68 -0.75
N TYR A 248 -6.56 22.52 -1.41
CA TYR A 248 -7.13 21.34 -0.75
C TYR A 248 -6.16 20.63 0.18
N TRP A 249 -4.85 20.70 -0.08
CA TRP A 249 -3.89 20.11 0.85
C TRP A 249 -3.79 20.89 2.15
N GLN A 250 -4.00 22.21 2.13
CA GLN A 250 -4.16 23.00 3.38
C GLN A 250 -5.36 22.54 4.21
N GLU A 251 -6.38 21.97 3.57
CA GLU A 251 -7.53 21.41 4.28
C GLU A 251 -7.21 20.01 4.82
N LEU A 252 -6.65 19.13 4.00
CA LEU A 252 -6.23 17.78 4.41
C LEU A 252 -5.25 17.82 5.59
N GLU A 253 -4.23 18.69 5.56
CA GLU A 253 -3.24 18.81 6.66
C GLU A 253 -3.85 19.24 7.99
N ARG A 254 -5.03 19.89 7.98
CA ARG A 254 -5.74 20.28 9.21
C ARG A 254 -6.64 19.18 9.75
N MET A 255 -6.92 18.16 8.95
CA MET A 255 -7.69 17.00 9.40
C MET A 255 -6.86 16.11 10.32
N PRO A 256 -7.49 15.32 11.21
CA PRO A 256 -6.77 14.31 11.97
C PRO A 256 -6.05 13.30 11.05
N MET A 257 -4.75 13.14 11.26
CA MET A 257 -3.89 12.25 10.47
C MET A 257 -3.62 10.97 11.27
N THR A 258 -3.51 9.85 10.59
CA THR A 258 -3.13 8.56 11.15
C THR A 258 -1.97 7.96 10.35
N PHE A 259 -1.35 6.93 10.89
CA PHE A 259 -0.45 6.09 10.11
C PHE A 259 -1.27 5.14 9.22
N VAL A 260 -1.17 5.33 7.92
CA VAL A 260 -1.91 4.60 6.88
C VAL A 260 -0.99 3.57 6.21
N HIS A 261 -1.57 2.51 5.67
CA HIS A 261 -0.86 1.53 4.86
C HIS A 261 -0.35 2.14 3.55
N ASN A 262 -1.13 3.06 2.95
CA ASN A 262 -0.82 3.78 1.70
C ASN A 262 -0.63 2.86 0.47
N ASP A 263 -0.99 1.59 0.59
CA ASP A 263 -1.11 0.63 -0.53
C ASP A 263 -2.20 -0.41 -0.20
N LEU A 264 -3.30 0.02 0.43
CA LEU A 264 -4.30 -0.87 1.01
C LEU A 264 -5.20 -1.44 -0.09
N ASN A 265 -4.79 -2.54 -0.70
CA ASN A 265 -5.50 -3.17 -1.81
C ASN A 265 -5.41 -4.72 -1.77
N PRO A 266 -6.25 -5.45 -2.53
CA PRO A 266 -6.31 -6.92 -2.50
C PRO A 266 -5.03 -7.69 -2.85
N ARG A 267 -3.95 -7.02 -3.26
CA ARG A 267 -2.63 -7.65 -3.42
C ARG A 267 -1.89 -7.74 -2.10
N ASN A 268 -2.21 -6.86 -1.16
CA ASN A 268 -1.54 -6.64 0.12
C ASN A 268 -2.43 -7.02 1.33
N THR A 269 -3.52 -7.75 1.07
CA THR A 269 -4.51 -8.07 2.09
C THR A 269 -5.12 -9.45 1.86
N CYS A 270 -5.48 -10.12 2.95
CA CYS A 270 -6.29 -11.33 2.94
C CYS A 270 -7.15 -11.41 4.21
N PHE A 271 -7.91 -12.49 4.37
CA PHE A 271 -8.60 -12.79 5.62
C PHE A 271 -8.13 -14.12 6.20
N LYS A 272 -7.78 -14.13 7.48
CA LYS A 272 -7.69 -15.34 8.28
C LYS A 272 -9.09 -15.70 8.79
N ARG A 273 -9.33 -16.99 9.00
CA ARG A 273 -10.57 -17.46 9.63
C ARG A 273 -10.30 -17.87 11.07
N ASP A 274 -11.11 -17.35 11.99
CA ASP A 274 -11.32 -17.94 13.30
C ASP A 274 -12.82 -18.29 13.44
N GLY A 275 -13.17 -19.52 13.09
CA GLY A 275 -14.57 -19.96 12.97
C GLY A 275 -15.32 -19.17 11.88
N GLU A 276 -16.35 -18.42 12.28
CA GLU A 276 -17.14 -17.54 11.41
C GLU A 276 -16.59 -16.09 11.36
N SER A 277 -15.53 -15.80 12.13
CA SER A 277 -14.91 -14.47 12.17
C SER A 277 -13.99 -14.26 10.98
N LEU A 278 -14.11 -13.08 10.35
CA LEU A 278 -13.21 -12.59 9.30
C LEU A 278 -12.13 -11.72 9.94
N GLU A 279 -10.92 -12.24 10.07
CA GLU A 279 -9.78 -11.48 10.58
C GLU A 279 -8.99 -10.89 9.41
N PHE A 280 -9.06 -9.57 9.26
CA PHE A 280 -8.40 -8.87 8.18
C PHE A 280 -6.89 -8.83 8.43
N CYS A 281 -6.11 -9.33 7.48
CA CYS A 281 -4.66 -9.32 7.56
C CYS A 281 -4.10 -8.45 6.44
N VAL A 282 -3.27 -7.47 6.82
CA VAL A 282 -2.63 -6.49 5.94
C VAL A 282 -1.12 -6.68 6.05
N TYR A 283 -0.47 -6.85 4.90
CA TYR A 283 0.95 -7.10 4.77
C TYR A 283 1.54 -6.17 3.70
N ASP A 284 2.88 -6.10 3.63
CA ASP A 284 3.61 -5.19 2.75
C ASP A 284 3.53 -3.70 3.14
N TRP A 285 3.84 -3.41 4.41
CA TRP A 285 3.81 -2.06 5.00
C TRP A 285 4.91 -1.11 4.51
N GLU A 286 5.62 -1.45 3.43
CA GLU A 286 6.82 -0.75 3.00
C GLU A 286 6.55 0.67 2.46
N LEU A 287 5.30 0.97 2.11
CA LEU A 287 4.89 2.28 1.58
C LEU A 287 4.07 3.11 2.58
N SER A 288 3.87 2.59 3.80
CA SER A 288 3.14 3.25 4.88
C SER A 288 3.65 4.67 5.14
N THR A 289 2.75 5.56 5.56
CA THR A 289 3.06 6.97 5.84
C THR A 289 1.98 7.61 6.71
N TRP A 290 2.08 8.91 7.00
CA TRP A 290 1.03 9.67 7.66
C TRP A 290 0.10 10.30 6.63
N HIS A 291 -1.20 10.02 6.74
CA HIS A 291 -2.25 10.61 5.91
C HIS A 291 -3.57 10.68 6.69
N VAL A 292 -4.61 11.29 6.11
CA VAL A 292 -5.96 11.20 6.65
C VAL A 292 -6.43 9.73 6.56
N PRO A 293 -7.20 9.23 7.55
CA PRO A 293 -7.65 7.84 7.59
C PRO A 293 -8.47 7.41 6.37
N GLN A 294 -9.04 8.36 5.62
CA GLN A 294 -9.83 8.11 4.43
C GLN A 294 -8.98 7.65 3.23
N TYR A 295 -7.67 7.89 3.21
CA TYR A 295 -6.80 7.55 2.08
C TYR A 295 -6.78 6.03 1.83
N ASP A 296 -6.54 5.23 2.88
CA ASP A 296 -6.55 3.77 2.79
C ASP A 296 -7.92 3.23 2.34
N VAL A 297 -9.01 3.83 2.83
CA VAL A 297 -10.38 3.46 2.42
C VAL A 297 -10.62 3.77 0.95
N GLN A 298 -10.11 4.89 0.47
CA GLN A 298 -10.26 5.31 -0.91
C GLN A 298 -9.55 4.34 -1.85
N GLU A 299 -8.30 3.98 -1.57
CA GLU A 299 -7.58 3.00 -2.39
C GLU A 299 -8.30 1.66 -2.36
N PHE A 300 -8.61 1.16 -1.16
CA PHE A 300 -9.28 -0.13 -0.98
C PHE A 300 -10.57 -0.22 -1.79
N LEU A 301 -11.48 0.77 -1.65
CA LEU A 301 -12.75 0.80 -2.37
C LEU A 301 -12.57 0.93 -3.89
N CYS A 302 -11.53 1.64 -4.37
CA CYS A 302 -11.23 1.66 -5.80
C CYS A 302 -10.87 0.27 -6.34
N PHE A 303 -10.24 -0.55 -5.51
CA PHE A 303 -9.82 -1.89 -5.89
C PHE A 303 -10.89 -2.97 -5.71
N VAL A 304 -11.79 -2.88 -4.73
CA VAL A 304 -12.77 -3.95 -4.45
C VAL A 304 -14.15 -3.71 -5.06
N LEU A 305 -14.50 -2.46 -5.38
CA LEU A 305 -15.77 -2.17 -6.03
C LEU A 305 -15.68 -2.39 -7.55
N ASP A 306 -16.73 -3.00 -8.09
CA ASP A 306 -17.04 -3.15 -9.51
C ASP A 306 -18.26 -2.26 -9.87
N GLU A 307 -18.59 -2.18 -11.16
CA GLU A 307 -19.67 -1.29 -11.65
C GLU A 307 -21.01 -1.54 -10.95
N ASP A 308 -21.32 -2.79 -10.60
CA ASP A 308 -22.54 -3.17 -9.89
C ASP A 308 -22.56 -2.68 -8.43
N LYS A 309 -21.40 -2.43 -7.83
CA LYS A 309 -21.23 -2.01 -6.42
C LYS A 309 -20.80 -0.55 -6.25
N TYR A 310 -20.54 0.20 -7.31
CA TYR A 310 -20.13 1.62 -7.22
C TYR A 310 -21.11 2.49 -6.40
N GLN A 311 -22.40 2.20 -6.51
CA GLN A 311 -23.47 2.86 -5.75
C GLN A 311 -23.41 2.63 -4.23
N LEU A 312 -22.70 1.58 -3.76
CA LEU A 312 -22.55 1.25 -2.34
C LEU A 312 -21.39 1.98 -1.66
N ARG A 313 -20.58 2.74 -2.41
CA ARG A 313 -19.36 3.39 -1.90
C ARG A 313 -19.62 4.26 -0.67
N GLU A 314 -20.65 5.12 -0.74
CA GLU A 314 -21.04 6.01 0.35
C GLU A 314 -21.55 5.25 1.58
N GLU A 315 -22.19 4.09 1.38
CA GLU A 315 -22.62 3.25 2.49
C GLU A 315 -21.43 2.61 3.22
N TYR A 316 -20.45 2.11 2.47
CA TYR A 316 -19.21 1.58 3.04
C TYR A 316 -18.39 2.68 3.74
N LEU A 317 -18.28 3.85 3.14
CA LEU A 317 -17.62 5.01 3.75
C LEU A 317 -18.31 5.43 5.06
N GLU A 318 -19.63 5.44 5.08
CA GLU A 318 -20.39 5.77 6.30
C GLU A 318 -20.25 4.68 7.38
N SER A 319 -20.21 3.40 6.99
CA SER A 319 -19.92 2.30 7.91
C SER A 319 -18.55 2.47 8.57
N TYR A 320 -17.53 2.80 7.76
CA TYR A 320 -16.19 3.10 8.24
C TYR A 320 -16.14 4.32 9.18
N ARG A 321 -16.78 5.43 8.80
CA ARG A 321 -16.85 6.64 9.62
C ARG A 321 -17.47 6.37 10.99
N LYS A 322 -18.59 5.64 11.02
CA LYS A 322 -19.28 5.29 12.28
C LYS A 322 -18.39 4.50 13.21
N GLU A 323 -17.65 3.51 12.70
CA GLU A 323 -16.71 2.74 13.50
C GLU A 323 -15.57 3.62 14.02
N LEU A 324 -14.96 4.43 13.15
CA LEU A 324 -13.88 5.33 13.54
C LEU A 324 -14.35 6.36 14.58
N HIS A 325 -15.57 6.89 14.42
CA HIS A 325 -16.19 7.79 15.39
C HIS A 325 -16.45 7.11 16.73
N LEU A 326 -16.98 5.87 16.72
CA LEU A 326 -17.21 5.09 17.94
C LEU A 326 -15.91 4.90 18.74
N LEU A 327 -14.80 4.64 18.06
CA LEU A 327 -13.50 4.37 18.67
C LEU A 327 -12.76 5.63 19.15
N THR A 328 -13.03 6.79 18.55
CA THR A 328 -12.22 8.01 18.74
C THR A 328 -12.99 9.20 19.30
N GLY A 329 -14.32 9.22 19.17
CA GLY A 329 -15.16 10.38 19.40
C GLY A 329 -15.00 11.51 18.36
N LEU A 330 -14.14 11.35 17.36
CA LEU A 330 -13.93 12.32 16.27
C LEU A 330 -14.78 11.98 15.04
N PHE A 331 -14.85 12.87 14.05
CA PHE A 331 -15.57 12.65 12.78
C PHE A 331 -17.10 12.51 12.91
N GLU A 332 -17.71 13.23 13.86
CA GLU A 332 -19.18 13.30 13.99
C GLU A 332 -19.85 13.89 12.73
N ASP A 333 -19.23 14.91 12.14
CA ASP A 333 -19.69 15.57 10.91
C ASP A 333 -19.45 14.67 9.68
N GLN A 334 -20.56 14.11 9.19
CA GLN A 334 -20.56 13.25 8.01
C GLN A 334 -20.12 13.97 6.73
N GLU A 335 -20.53 15.23 6.54
CA GLU A 335 -20.22 15.96 5.31
C GLU A 335 -18.74 16.33 5.26
N GLN A 336 -18.19 16.80 6.38
CA GLN A 336 -16.76 17.06 6.50
C GLN A 336 -15.93 15.79 6.28
N PHE A 337 -16.38 14.65 6.81
CA PHE A 337 -15.68 13.38 6.61
C PHE A 337 -15.67 12.94 5.15
N ARG A 338 -16.82 13.04 4.47
CA ARG A 338 -16.95 12.75 3.04
C ARG A 338 -16.12 13.69 2.19
N ARG A 339 -16.06 14.98 2.53
CA ARG A 339 -15.18 15.94 1.87
C ARG A 339 -13.71 15.51 1.98
N GLY A 340 -13.25 15.11 3.18
CA GLY A 340 -11.90 14.57 3.38
C GLY A 340 -11.60 13.35 2.52
N PHE A 341 -12.57 12.42 2.39
CA PHE A 341 -12.45 11.25 1.51
C PHE A 341 -12.26 11.64 0.04
N TYR A 342 -13.06 12.57 -0.48
CA TYR A 342 -12.94 13.00 -1.87
C TYR A 342 -11.69 13.83 -2.15
N LEU A 343 -11.21 14.61 -1.17
CA LEU A 343 -9.92 15.29 -1.28
C LEU A 343 -8.74 14.29 -1.29
N ALA A 344 -8.78 13.26 -0.44
CA ALA A 344 -7.79 12.18 -0.45
C ALA A 344 -7.83 11.37 -1.77
N ALA A 345 -8.98 11.26 -2.42
CA ALA A 345 -9.08 10.61 -3.73
C ALA A 345 -8.25 11.30 -4.80
N TYR A 346 -8.25 12.63 -4.86
CA TYR A 346 -7.37 13.35 -5.80
C TYR A 346 -5.89 13.04 -5.54
N ASP A 347 -5.51 12.94 -4.27
CA ASP A 347 -4.14 12.61 -3.89
C ASP A 347 -3.71 11.22 -4.38
N PHE A 348 -4.52 10.20 -4.09
CA PHE A 348 -4.31 8.85 -4.62
C PHE A 348 -4.23 8.82 -6.15
N GLY A 349 -5.13 9.54 -6.82
CA GLY A 349 -5.20 9.61 -8.28
C GLY A 349 -3.95 10.19 -8.92
N LEU A 350 -3.43 11.28 -8.35
CA LEU A 350 -2.24 11.96 -8.85
C LEU A 350 -0.95 11.22 -8.53
N HIS A 351 -0.84 10.70 -7.31
CA HIS A 351 0.36 10.04 -6.84
C HIS A 351 0.35 8.55 -7.18
N ARG A 352 -0.41 7.74 -6.45
CA ARG A 352 -0.29 6.28 -6.51
C ARG A 352 -0.85 5.68 -7.80
N LEU A 353 -2.01 6.14 -8.25
CA LEU A 353 -2.59 5.67 -9.52
C LEU A 353 -1.77 6.16 -10.72
N GLY A 354 -1.23 7.39 -10.67
CA GLY A 354 -0.29 7.89 -11.68
C GLY A 354 0.94 6.98 -11.83
N MET A 355 1.53 6.57 -10.71
CA MET A 355 2.64 5.61 -10.69
C MET A 355 2.26 4.22 -11.26
N TYR A 356 1.07 3.72 -10.91
CA TYR A 356 0.56 2.48 -11.49
C TYR A 356 0.39 2.59 -13.01
N MET A 357 -0.12 3.70 -13.52
CA MET A 357 -0.31 3.91 -14.96
C MET A 357 1.02 4.08 -15.71
N MET A 358 2.04 4.67 -15.08
CA MET A 358 3.40 4.67 -15.62
C MET A 358 3.91 3.24 -15.78
N ALA A 359 3.85 2.41 -14.73
CA ALA A 359 4.26 1.01 -14.82
C ALA A 359 3.42 0.23 -15.84
N HIS A 360 2.11 0.51 -15.91
CA HIS A 360 1.18 -0.07 -16.88
C HIS A 360 1.58 0.19 -18.34
N SER A 361 2.15 1.37 -18.60
CA SER A 361 2.61 1.77 -19.94
C SER A 361 3.74 0.89 -20.47
N VAL A 362 4.49 0.25 -19.57
CA VAL A 362 5.62 -0.63 -19.91
C VAL A 362 5.23 -2.11 -19.80
N SER A 363 4.45 -2.47 -18.77
CA SER A 363 3.99 -3.83 -18.51
C SER A 363 2.49 -3.84 -18.17
N PRO A 364 1.63 -4.47 -19.00
CA PRO A 364 0.20 -4.48 -18.75
C PRO A 364 -0.21 -5.18 -17.44
N TYR A 365 -1.05 -4.50 -16.65
CA TYR A 365 -1.68 -5.00 -15.44
C TYR A 365 -3.19 -5.11 -15.70
N PRO A 366 -3.75 -6.32 -15.88
CA PRO A 366 -5.13 -6.50 -16.32
C PRO A 366 -6.20 -5.91 -15.38
N PHE A 367 -5.87 -5.65 -14.12
CA PHE A 367 -6.80 -5.08 -13.15
C PHE A 367 -6.90 -3.55 -13.23
N LEU A 368 -5.90 -2.84 -13.76
CA LEU A 368 -5.82 -1.38 -13.67
C LEU A 368 -6.96 -0.65 -14.39
N PRO A 369 -7.39 -1.02 -15.60
CA PRO A 369 -8.52 -0.35 -16.26
C PRO A 369 -9.77 -0.26 -15.37
N ARG A 370 -10.10 -1.34 -14.65
CA ARG A 370 -11.22 -1.38 -13.70
C ARG A 370 -11.00 -0.45 -12.51
N VAL A 371 -9.80 -0.45 -11.94
CA VAL A 371 -9.44 0.44 -10.80
C VAL A 371 -9.52 1.91 -11.22
N VAL A 372 -9.03 2.25 -12.41
CA VAL A 372 -9.10 3.61 -12.96
C VAL A 372 -10.56 4.05 -13.16
N ASN A 373 -11.43 3.18 -13.67
CA ASN A 373 -12.85 3.49 -13.79
C ASN A 373 -13.53 3.67 -12.42
N SER A 374 -13.20 2.84 -11.43
CA SER A 374 -13.71 2.98 -10.06
C SER A 374 -13.25 4.29 -9.42
N PHE A 375 -11.99 4.67 -9.66
CA PHE A 375 -11.43 5.95 -9.22
C PHE A 375 -12.18 7.15 -9.84
N PHE A 376 -12.37 7.18 -11.15
CA PHE A 376 -13.10 8.29 -11.76
C PHE A 376 -14.57 8.34 -11.35
N ASN A 377 -15.21 7.18 -11.17
CA ASN A 377 -16.56 7.12 -10.60
C ASN A 377 -16.60 7.66 -9.15
N THR A 378 -15.53 7.47 -8.37
CA THR A 378 -15.37 8.10 -7.05
C THR A 378 -15.34 9.62 -7.17
N LEU A 379 -14.52 10.15 -8.09
CA LEU A 379 -14.44 11.59 -8.30
C LEU A 379 -15.76 12.19 -8.77
N GLU A 380 -16.50 11.51 -9.64
CA GLU A 380 -17.83 11.90 -10.11
C GLU A 380 -18.83 12.07 -8.96
N GLN A 381 -18.87 11.12 -8.01
CA GLN A 381 -19.73 11.20 -6.82
C GLN A 381 -19.35 12.36 -5.90
N GLY A 382 -18.08 12.78 -5.88
CA GLY A 382 -17.54 13.81 -5.01
C GLY A 382 -17.56 15.25 -5.55
N GLN A 383 -17.87 15.47 -6.83
CA GLN A 383 -17.66 16.79 -7.49
C GLN A 383 -18.35 17.96 -6.79
N ILE A 384 -19.58 17.75 -6.31
CA ILE A 384 -20.36 18.78 -5.59
C ILE A 384 -19.68 19.14 -4.27
N LEU A 385 -19.16 18.15 -3.55
CA LEU A 385 -18.58 18.33 -2.22
C LEU A 385 -17.20 18.98 -2.26
N THR A 386 -16.41 18.75 -3.31
CA THR A 386 -15.05 19.29 -3.41
C THR A 386 -15.04 20.69 -4.03
N GLY A 387 -16.06 21.02 -4.84
CA GLY A 387 -16.14 22.29 -5.56
C GLY A 387 -15.22 22.35 -6.77
N PHE A 388 -14.53 21.25 -7.09
CA PHE A 388 -13.74 21.09 -8.32
C PHE A 388 -14.69 20.70 -9.46
N SER A 389 -15.57 21.63 -9.85
CA SER A 389 -16.52 21.37 -10.93
C SER A 389 -15.86 21.53 -12.29
N ASN A 390 -15.93 20.50 -13.13
CA ASN A 390 -15.90 20.69 -14.57
C ASN A 390 -17.35 20.93 -15.02
N LYS A 391 -17.68 22.14 -15.52
CA LYS A 391 -19.02 22.47 -16.02
C LYS A 391 -19.51 21.52 -17.14
N ALA A 392 -18.60 20.77 -17.77
CA ALA A 392 -18.93 19.78 -18.79
C ALA A 392 -19.53 18.47 -18.24
N TYR A 393 -19.20 18.03 -17.01
CA TYR A 393 -19.71 16.76 -16.45
C TYR A 393 -21.18 16.85 -16.01
N LEU A 394 -21.60 18.02 -15.54
CA LEU A 394 -22.98 18.28 -15.10
C LEU A 394 -23.95 18.48 -16.29
N ALA A 395 -23.45 18.55 -17.52
CA ALA A 395 -24.27 18.72 -18.71
C ALA A 395 -24.77 17.39 -19.30
N ASP A 396 -24.10 16.28 -18.96
CA ASP A 396 -24.39 14.94 -19.50
C ASP A 396 -24.78 13.92 -18.40
N SER A 397 -25.15 14.37 -17.19
CA SER A 397 -25.69 13.53 -16.11
C SER A 397 -27.20 13.67 -15.90
#